data_AF-A0A962WR93-F1
#
_entry.id   AF-A0A962WR93-F1
#
_cell.length_a   1.000
_cell.length_b   1.000
_cell.length_c   1.000
_cell.angle_alpha   90.00
_cell.angle_beta   90.00
_cell.angle_gamma   90.00
#
_symmetry.space_group_name_H-M   'P 1'
#
loop_
_entity.id
_entity.type
_entity.pdbx_description
1 polymer ?
#
loop_
_entity_poly.entity_id
_entity_poly.type
_entity_poly.pdbx_seq_one_letter_code
_entity_poly.pdbx_strand_id
1 'polypeptide(L)'
;MTYIAKPKLGHPQAAVNDLGYTRRYYEGSISTLCAGCGHDSISAAIIQAFFELSVEPHRVAKLSGIGCSSKTPTYFLGSSHGLNSV
;
A
#
# COMPACT_ATOMS: atom_id res chain seq x y z
N MET A 1 -16.17 1.85 3.48
CA MET A 1 -15.52 0.67 4.06
C MET A 1 -16.20 -0.55 3.46
N THR A 2 -15.48 -1.39 2.72
CA THR A 2 -16.05 -2.67 2.29
C THR A 2 -16.07 -3.62 3.49
N TYR A 3 -17.14 -4.40 3.65
CA TYR A 3 -17.22 -5.42 4.71
C TYR A 3 -16.36 -6.66 4.39
N ILE A 4 -15.82 -6.72 3.18
CA ILE A 4 -14.97 -7.81 2.72
C ILE A 4 -13.53 -7.48 3.11
N ALA A 5 -12.94 -8.29 3.99
CA ALA A 5 -11.52 -8.21 4.32
C ALA A 5 -10.65 -8.65 3.13
N LYS A 6 -9.45 -8.06 2.99
CA LYS A 6 -8.49 -8.46 1.95
C LYS A 6 -8.11 -9.93 2.15
N PRO A 7 -8.39 -10.83 1.19
CA PRO A 7 -8.10 -12.26 1.34
C PRO A 7 -6.62 -12.50 1.57
N LYS A 8 -6.25 -13.29 2.58
CA LYS A 8 -4.86 -13.64 2.93
C LYS A 8 -4.28 -14.72 2.00
N LEU A 9 -4.35 -14.50 0.69
CA LEU A 9 -3.74 -15.38 -0.31
C LEU A 9 -2.25 -15.02 -0.49
N GLY A 10 -1.36 -15.91 -0.09
CA GLY A 10 0.08 -15.78 -0.29
C GLY A 10 0.65 -17.07 -0.87
N HIS A 11 1.58 -16.95 -1.82
CA HIS A 11 2.34 -18.09 -2.27
C HIS A 11 3.38 -18.47 -1.20
N PRO A 12 3.54 -19.75 -0.81
CA PRO A 12 4.51 -20.15 0.22
C PRO A 12 5.96 -19.77 -0.12
N GLN A 13 6.29 -19.68 -1.41
CA GLN A 13 7.61 -19.27 -1.91
C GLN A 13 7.60 -17.83 -2.46
N ALA A 14 6.77 -16.94 -1.92
CA ALA A 14 6.79 -15.54 -2.32
C ALA A 14 8.17 -14.93 -2.02
N ALA A 15 8.69 -14.14 -2.96
CA ALA A 15 9.96 -13.44 -2.77
C ALA A 15 9.89 -12.50 -1.56
N VAL A 16 10.99 -12.45 -0.82
CA VAL A 16 11.23 -11.54 0.30
C VAL A 16 12.35 -10.59 -0.06
N ASN A 17 12.32 -9.39 0.51
CA ASN A 17 13.43 -8.43 0.40
C ASN A 17 14.46 -8.65 1.53
N ASP A 18 15.46 -7.77 1.62
CA ASP A 18 16.56 -7.91 2.58
C ASP A 18 16.10 -7.83 4.05
N LEU A 19 14.92 -7.24 4.30
CA LEU A 19 14.28 -7.17 5.61
C LEU A 19 13.43 -8.42 5.94
N GLY A 20 13.34 -9.39 5.02
CA GLY A 20 12.49 -10.57 5.16
C GLY A 20 10.99 -10.28 4.95
N TYR A 21 10.64 -9.11 4.42
CA TYR A 21 9.26 -8.75 4.13
C TYR A 21 8.86 -9.21 2.73
N THR A 22 7.64 -9.70 2.57
CA THR A 22 7.06 -9.98 1.23
C THR A 22 6.50 -8.70 0.63
N ARG A 23 6.35 -8.64 -0.71
CA ARG A 23 5.66 -7.51 -1.36
C ARG A 23 4.27 -7.24 -0.76
N ARG A 24 3.58 -8.29 -0.36
CA ARG A 24 2.26 -8.21 0.28
C ARG A 24 2.28 -7.45 1.61
N TYR A 25 3.39 -7.49 2.35
CA TYR A 25 3.58 -6.73 3.59
C TYR A 25 3.51 -5.22 3.37
N TYR A 26 3.90 -4.76 2.18
CA TYR A 26 3.88 -3.36 1.77
C TYR A 26 2.50 -2.91 1.28
N GLU A 27 1.52 -3.80 1.16
CA GLU A 27 0.18 -3.44 0.71
C GLU A 27 -0.66 -2.77 1.81
N GLY A 28 -1.63 -1.94 1.41
CA GLY A 28 -2.64 -1.40 2.30
C GLY A 28 -3.99 -2.12 2.20
N SER A 29 -5.03 -1.40 2.63
CA SER A 29 -6.42 -1.85 2.58
C SER A 29 -6.93 -2.04 1.15
N ILE A 30 -8.08 -2.71 0.99
CA ILE A 30 -8.75 -2.82 -0.32
C ILE A 30 -9.12 -1.42 -0.83
N SER A 31 -8.77 -1.15 -2.09
CA SER A 31 -9.13 0.10 -2.75
C SER A 31 -10.64 0.27 -2.80
N THR A 32 -11.09 1.49 -2.51
CA THR A 32 -12.49 1.89 -2.72
C THR A 32 -12.61 2.83 -3.92
N LEU A 33 -11.56 2.92 -4.74
CA LEU A 33 -11.59 3.70 -5.96
C LEU A 33 -12.34 2.94 -7.05
N CYS A 34 -12.65 3.63 -8.14
CA CYS A 34 -13.37 3.02 -9.27
C CYS A 34 -12.58 1.83 -9.82
N ALA A 35 -13.27 0.82 -10.34
CA ALA A 35 -12.62 -0.29 -11.02
C ALA A 35 -11.79 0.22 -12.21
N GLY A 36 -10.50 -0.13 -12.24
CA GLY A 36 -9.56 0.38 -13.26
C GLY A 36 -9.02 1.79 -12.99
N CYS A 37 -9.15 2.31 -11.77
CA CYS A 37 -8.60 3.62 -11.42
C CYS A 37 -7.06 3.63 -11.49
N GLY A 38 -6.48 4.62 -12.17
CA GLY A 38 -5.01 4.75 -12.29
C GLY A 38 -4.28 4.94 -10.95
N HIS A 39 -4.96 5.42 -9.90
CA HIS A 39 -4.38 5.52 -8.56
C HIS A 39 -4.03 4.15 -7.96
N ASP A 40 -4.71 3.08 -8.37
CA ASP A 40 -4.36 1.72 -7.95
C ASP A 40 -3.06 1.27 -8.62
N SER A 41 -2.85 1.63 -9.89
CA SER A 41 -1.58 1.42 -10.59
C SER A 41 -0.43 2.17 -9.92
N ILE A 42 -0.66 3.44 -9.52
CA ILE A 42 0.33 4.24 -8.79
C ILE A 42 0.63 3.60 -7.42
N SER A 43 -0.40 3.14 -6.69
CA SER A 43 -0.22 2.44 -5.41
C SER A 43 0.62 1.18 -5.58
N ALA A 44 0.36 0.39 -6.62
CA ALA A 44 1.13 -0.81 -6.92
C ALA A 44 2.60 -0.51 -7.25
N ALA A 45 2.87 0.59 -7.97
CA ALA A 45 4.23 1.04 -8.27
C ALA A 45 4.97 1.48 -6.99
N ILE A 46 4.31 2.23 -6.10
CA ILE A 46 4.87 2.60 -4.79
C ILE A 46 5.20 1.35 -3.97
N ILE A 47 4.28 0.38 -3.89
CA ILE A 47 4.49 -0.89 -3.17
C ILE A 47 5.73 -1.62 -3.70
N GLN A 48 5.86 -1.71 -5.02
CA GLN A 48 7.01 -2.36 -5.67
C GLN A 48 8.31 -1.64 -5.30
N ALA A 49 8.36 -0.31 -5.43
CA ALA A 49 9.55 0.47 -5.14
C ALA A 49 10.01 0.33 -3.67
N PHE A 50 9.09 0.41 -2.71
CA PHE A 50 9.45 0.27 -1.30
C PHE A 50 9.88 -1.15 -0.91
N PHE A 51 9.32 -2.17 -1.58
CA PHE A 51 9.76 -3.55 -1.44
C PHE A 51 11.19 -3.74 -1.95
N GLU A 52 11.49 -3.24 -3.15
CA GLU A 52 12.82 -3.32 -3.79
C GLU A 52 13.89 -2.53 -3.05
N LEU A 53 13.52 -1.38 -2.46
CA LEU A 53 14.43 -0.54 -1.69
C LEU A 53 14.63 -1.02 -0.25
N SER A 54 14.01 -2.13 0.15
CA SER A 54 14.11 -2.66 1.53
C SER A 54 13.84 -1.58 2.59
N VAL A 55 12.82 -0.74 2.37
CA VAL A 55 12.47 0.34 3.30
C VAL A 55 11.47 -0.17 4.33
N GLU A 56 11.71 0.12 5.60
CA GLU A 56 10.78 -0.25 6.68
C GLU A 56 9.53 0.66 6.63
N PRO A 57 8.30 0.12 6.43
CA PRO A 57 7.12 0.96 6.28
C PRO A 57 6.84 1.88 7.47
N HIS A 58 7.11 1.43 8.71
CA HIS A 58 6.85 2.21 9.92
C HIS A 58 7.70 3.48 10.04
N ARG A 59 8.74 3.63 9.21
CA ARG A 59 9.59 4.83 9.12
C ARG A 59 9.14 5.81 8.05
N VAL A 60 8.05 5.51 7.35
CA VAL A 60 7.52 6.30 6.26
C VAL A 60 6.32 7.10 6.75
N ALA A 61 6.31 8.40 6.46
CA ALA A 61 5.14 9.25 6.64
C ALA A 61 4.49 9.48 5.27
N LYS A 62 3.17 9.29 5.19
CA LYS A 62 2.38 9.56 4.00
C LYS A 62 1.55 10.81 4.24
N LEU A 63 1.73 11.82 3.40
CA LEU A 63 0.99 13.08 3.46
C LEU A 63 0.16 13.22 2.18
N SER A 64 -1.09 13.62 2.30
CA SER A 64 -1.95 13.88 1.15
C SER A 64 -2.90 15.06 1.38
N GLY A 65 -3.56 15.53 0.32
CA GLY A 65 -4.47 16.68 0.36
C GLY A 65 -5.94 16.27 0.35
N ILE A 66 -6.71 16.90 -0.54
CA ILE A 66 -8.12 16.58 -0.79
C ILE A 66 -8.31 16.13 -2.24
N GLY A 67 -8.97 14.99 -2.42
CA GLY A 67 -9.30 14.41 -3.72
C GLY A 67 -9.26 12.88 -3.72
N CYS A 68 -9.59 12.26 -4.85
CA CYS A 68 -9.55 10.80 -5.00
C CYS A 68 -8.14 10.24 -4.75
N SER A 69 -7.12 10.94 -5.25
CA SER A 69 -5.70 10.65 -5.01
C SER A 69 -5.31 10.75 -3.54
N SER A 70 -6.01 11.57 -2.77
CA SER A 70 -5.70 11.76 -1.34
C SER A 70 -6.18 10.59 -0.48
N LYS A 71 -6.94 9.65 -1.06
CA LYS A 71 -7.27 8.39 -0.39
C LYS A 71 -6.20 7.33 -0.58
N THR A 72 -5.35 7.47 -1.60
CA THR A 72 -4.29 6.52 -1.99
C THR A 72 -3.37 6.11 -0.83
N PRO A 73 -3.00 6.96 0.15
CA PRO A 73 -2.24 6.53 1.33
C PRO A 73 -2.83 5.36 2.13
N THR A 74 -4.12 5.08 1.99
CA THR A 74 -4.79 3.94 2.65
C THR A 74 -4.49 2.59 1.97
N TYR A 75 -4.00 2.61 0.73
CA TYR A 75 -3.90 1.43 -0.15
C TYR A 75 -2.47 0.92 -0.33
N PHE A 76 -1.47 1.66 0.15
CA PHE A 76 -0.07 1.24 0.20
C PHE A 76 0.56 1.51 1.57
N LEU A 77 1.61 0.76 1.87
CA LEU A 77 2.36 0.80 3.12
C LEU A 77 1.42 0.79 4.34
N GLY A 78 0.68 -0.30 4.54
CA GLY A 78 -0.30 -0.40 5.62
C GLY A 78 0.28 -0.16 7.01
N SER A 79 1.52 -0.57 7.24
CA SER A 79 2.25 -0.41 8.51
C SER A 79 2.93 0.95 8.68
N SER A 80 2.51 1.99 7.93
CA SER A 80 3.08 3.34 7.95
C SER A 80 2.03 4.38 8.36
N HIS A 81 2.47 5.51 8.92
CA HIS A 81 1.55 6.58 9.33
C HIS A 81 1.10 7.40 8.12
N GLY A 82 -0.19 7.75 8.07
CA GLY A 82 -0.78 8.56 7.01
C GLY A 82 -1.63 9.69 7.56
N LEU A 83 -1.44 10.89 7.00
CA LEU A 83 -2.18 12.09 7.37
C LEU A 83 -2.68 12.81 6.11
N ASN A 84 -3.96 13.21 6.15
CA ASN A 84 -4.54 14.10 5.14
C ASN A 84 -4.45 15.52 5.69
N SER A 85 -3.64 16.38 5.06
CA SER A 85 -3.43 17.77 5.43
C SER A 85 -4.31 18.68 4.59
N VAL A 86 -4.94 19.66 5.22
CA VAL A 86 -5.64 20.79 4.58
C VAL A 86 -5.01 22.11 4.99
#